data_AF-A0A6B2LWE7-F1
#
_entry.id   AF-A0A6B2LWE7-F1
#
_cell.length_a   1.000
_cell.length_b   1.000
_cell.length_c   1.000
_cell.angle_alpha   90.00
_cell.angle_beta   90.00
_cell.angle_gamma   90.00
#
_symmetry.space_group_name_H-M   'P 1'
#
loop_
_entity.id
_entity.type
_entity.pdbx_description
1 polymer ?
#
loop_
_entity_poly.entity_id
_entity_poly.type
_entity_poly.pdbx_seq_one_letter_code
_entity_poly.pdbx_strand_id
1 'polypeptide(L)' 'MPIANVMRIMRKVLPKNAKISKDAKECVQECVSEFISFITSECVLVGVANVNDN' A
#
# COMPACT_ATOMS: atom_id res chain seq x y z
N MET A 1 5.60 -1.84 -4.80
CA MET A 1 4.98 -1.06 -5.93
C MET A 1 6.02 -0.08 -6.49
N PRO A 2 6.17 0.12 -7.82
CA PRO A 2 7.16 1.05 -8.36
C PRO A 2 6.96 2.50 -7.88
N ILE A 3 8.05 3.19 -7.54
CA ILE A 3 8.03 4.56 -6.98
C ILE A 3 7.35 5.59 -7.90
N ALA A 4 7.45 5.40 -9.22
CA ALA A 4 6.80 6.25 -10.21
C ALA A 4 5.26 6.18 -10.12
N ASN A 5 4.72 5.00 -9.81
CA ASN A 5 3.29 4.81 -9.63
C ASN A 5 2.81 5.47 -8.33
N VAL A 6 3.56 5.31 -7.23
CA VAL A 6 3.34 6.03 -5.96
C VAL A 6 3.26 7.53 -6.22
N MET A 7 4.27 8.09 -6.89
CA MET A 7 4.33 9.53 -7.19
C MET A 7 3.14 9.98 -8.04
N ARG A 8 2.74 9.19 -9.05
CA ARG A 8 1.60 9.52 -9.91
C ARG A 8 0.30 9.57 -9.11
N ILE A 9 0.10 8.68 -8.14
CA ILE A 9 -1.07 8.69 -7.24
C ILE A 9 -1.01 9.88 -6.28
N MET A 10 0.12 10.10 -5.61
CA MET A 10 0.29 11.23 -4.68
C MET A 10 0.01 12.58 -5.37
N ARG A 11 0.40 12.74 -6.64
CA ARG A 11 0.12 13.96 -7.41
C ARG A 11 -1.36 14.20 -7.69
N LYS A 12 -2.22 13.18 -7.66
CA LYS A 12 -3.67 13.34 -7.90
C LYS A 12 -4.37 14.09 -6.77
N VAL A 13 -3.82 14.02 -5.55
CA VAL A 13 -4.42 14.61 -4.35
C VAL A 13 -3.71 15.89 -3.89
N LEU A 14 -2.60 16.26 -4.54
CA LEU A 14 -1.80 17.44 -4.20
C LEU A 14 -2.01 18.56 -5.23
N PRO A 15 -1.84 19.83 -4.84
CA PRO A 15 -1.80 20.95 -5.78
C PRO A 15 -0.74 20.75 -6.87
N LYS A 16 -0.98 21.29 -8.08
CA LYS A 16 -0.11 21.11 -9.27
C LYS A 16 1.38 21.39 -9.03
N ASN A 17 1.70 22.36 -8.16
CA ASN A 17 3.06 22.81 -7.91
C ASN A 17 3.67 22.27 -6.61
N ALA A 18 2.98 21.34 -5.94
CA ALA A 18 3.48 20.74 -4.72
C ALA A 18 4.76 19.93 -4.98
N LYS A 19 5.78 20.15 -4.15
CA LYS A 19 7.01 19.36 -4.14
C LYS A 19 6.81 18.16 -3.23
N ILE A 20 7.29 16.99 -3.66
CA ILE A 20 7.30 15.77 -2.85
C ILE A 20 8.76 15.40 -2.65
N SER A 21 9.21 15.33 -1.39
CA SER A 21 10.57 14.92 -1.04
C SER A 21 10.84 13.47 -1.45
N LYS A 22 12.11 13.06 -1.45
CA LYS A 22 12.49 11.67 -1.69
C LYS A 22 11.93 10.77 -0.58
N ASP A 23 12.18 11.15 0.67
CA ASP A 23 11.78 10.40 1.86
C ASP A 23 10.27 10.20 1.96
N ALA A 24 9.47 11.21 1.57
CA ALA A 24 8.02 11.07 1.55
C ALA A 24 7.54 10.01 0.54
N LYS A 25 8.22 9.87 -0.60
CA LYS A 25 7.88 8.84 -1.60
C LYS A 25 8.25 7.45 -1.09
N GLU A 26 9.40 7.33 -0.43
CA GLU A 26 9.89 6.08 0.15
C GLU A 26 8.98 5.62 1.30
N CYS A 27 8.66 6.52 2.23
CA CYS A 27 7.74 6.26 3.32
C CYS A 27 6.36 5.77 2.82
N VAL A 28 5.74 6.48 1.86
CA VAL A 28 4.43 6.05 1.33
C VAL A 28 4.54 4.71 0.58
N GLN A 29 5.66 4.44 -0.10
CA GLN A 29 5.89 3.17 -0.79
C GLN A 29 6.03 2.00 0.18
N GLU A 30 6.69 2.20 1.32
CA GLU A 30 6.81 1.21 2.39
C GLU A 30 5.46 0.99 3.06
N CYS A 31 4.78 2.07 3.48
CA CYS A 31 3.46 1.99 4.12
C CYS A 31 2.41 1.29 3.26
N VAL A 32 2.37 1.54 1.94
CA VAL A 32 1.39 0.86 1.07
C VAL A 32 1.74 -0.62 0.86
N SER A 33 3.02 -0.97 0.88
CA SER A 33 3.46 -2.37 0.77
C SER A 33 3.12 -3.13 2.04
N GLU A 34 3.30 -2.49 3.20
CA GLU A 34 2.86 -3.00 4.50
C GLU A 34 1.33 -3.13 4.57
N PHE A 35 0.60 -2.11 4.14
CA PHE A 35 -0.87 -2.14 4.11
C PHE A 35 -1.41 -3.30 3.27
N ILE A 36 -0.84 -3.54 2.08
CA ILE A 36 -1.21 -4.69 1.24
C ILE A 36 -0.90 -6.01 1.96
N SER A 37 0.25 -6.10 2.60
CA SER A 37 0.67 -7.28 3.36
C SER A 37 -0.29 -7.57 4.52
N PHE A 38 -0.67 -6.53 5.26
CA PHE A 38 -1.64 -6.61 6.37
C PHE A 38 -3.01 -7.09 5.90
N ILE A 39 -3.57 -6.50 4.85
CA ILE A 39 -4.88 -6.94 4.33
C ILE A 39 -4.82 -8.39 3.83
N THR A 40 -3.71 -8.76 3.18
CA THR A 40 -3.52 -10.12 2.67
C THR A 40 -3.36 -11.13 3.81
N SER A 41 -2.64 -10.79 4.89
CA SER A 41 -2.45 -11.69 6.04
C SER A 41 -3.77 -12.01 6.73
N GLU A 42 -4.63 -11.01 6.94
CA GLU A 42 -5.95 -11.22 7.53
C GLU A 42 -6.88 -12.04 6.62
N CYS A 43 -6.86 -11.77 5.30
CA CYS A 43 -7.65 -12.55 4.35
C CYS A 43 -7.21 -14.03 4.28
N VAL A 44 -5.91 -14.29 4.30
CA VAL A 44 -5.37 -15.66 4.31
C VAL A 44 -5.75 -16.37 5.59
N LEU A 45 -5.69 -15.69 6.74
CA LEU A 45 -6.07 -16.27 8.04
C LEU A 45 -7.56 -16.67 8.06
N VAL A 46 -8.45 -15.82 7.55
CA VAL A 46 -9.89 -16.14 7.46
C VAL A 46 -10.17 -17.25 6.45
N GLY A 47 -9.42 -17.33 5.35
CA GLY A 47 -9.57 -18.41 4.36
C GLY A 47 -9.20 -19.80 4.89
N VAL A 48 -8.20 -19.90 5.78
CA VAL A 48 -7.78 -21.18 6.38
C VAL A 48 -8.74 -21.64 7.47
N ALA A 49 -9.42 -20.71 8.16
CA ALA A 49 -10.39 -21.06 9.21
C ALA A 49 -11.64 -21.82 8.70
N ASN A 50 -11.89 -21.81 7.38
CA ASN A 50 -13.07 -22.45 6.76
C ASN A 50 -12.82 -23.88 6.22
N VAL A 51 -11.64 -24.47 6.43
CA VAL A 51 -11.31 -25.82 5.90
C VAL A 51 -11.51 -26.95 6.93
N ASN A 52 -11.87 -26.64 8.18
CA ASN A 52 -12.01 -27.65 9.24
C ASN A 52 -13.47 -28.02 9.62
N ASP A 53 -14.45 -27.64 8.82
CA ASP A 53 -15.82 -28.14 8.97
C ASP A 53 -16.04 -29.39 8.10
N ASN A 54 -15.40 -30.51 8.46
CA ASN A 54 -15.80 -31.86 8.03
C ASN A 54 -15.38 -32.93 9.04
#